data_AF-A0A9E6B8D0-F1
#
_entry.id   AF-A0A9E6B8D0-F1
#
_cell.length_a   1.000
_cell.length_b   1.000
_cell.length_c   1.000
_cell.angle_alpha   90.00
_cell.angle_beta   90.00
_cell.angle_gamma   90.00
#
_symmetry.space_group_name_H-M   'P 1'
#
loop_
_entity.id
_entity.type
_entity.pdbx_description
1 polymer ?
#
loop_
_entity_poly.entity_id
_entity_poly.type
_entity_poly.pdbx_seq_one_letter_code
_entity_poly.pdbx_strand_id
1 'polypeptide(L)'
;MSEASNRWVRKLYNVGLERTVRELRGEPCIDFETAPTPKTIIVSRMFGKKLYNQSEIDEALAKYCGHAATKLRKNNLVAKNMTIFIQATEGYGKNGNNYSCRYNFDNGTDSTIFLSQMAHRMLEQIFRPTKKYLRAGIMLDQLT
;
A
#
# COMPACT_ATOMS: atom_id res chain seq x y z
N MET A 1 41.96 -14.28 -16.83
CA MET A 1 41.36 -13.13 -16.12
C MET A 1 39.96 -12.96 -16.70
N SER A 2 38.86 -13.38 -16.08
CA SER A 2 38.39 -12.93 -14.77
C SER A 2 37.36 -13.92 -14.21
N GLU A 3 37.85 -14.86 -13.39
CA GLU A 3 37.05 -15.66 -12.46
C GLU A 3 36.69 -14.81 -11.23
N ALA A 4 36.09 -13.63 -11.47
CA ALA A 4 35.70 -12.71 -10.43
C ALA A 4 34.29 -13.04 -9.92
N SER A 5 34.22 -14.15 -9.19
CA SER A 5 33.34 -14.36 -8.04
C SER A 5 31.85 -14.00 -8.17
N ASN A 6 31.07 -15.04 -8.51
CA ASN A 6 29.62 -15.14 -8.25
C ASN A 6 29.23 -14.97 -6.76
N ARG A 7 30.20 -14.85 -5.84
CA ARG A 7 29.94 -14.73 -4.40
C ARG A 7 29.81 -13.27 -3.93
N TRP A 8 30.34 -12.29 -4.68
CA TRP A 8 30.24 -10.87 -4.31
C TRP A 8 28.90 -10.24 -4.67
N VAL A 9 28.22 -10.71 -5.73
CA VAL A 9 26.96 -10.13 -6.21
C VAL A 9 25.80 -10.36 -5.23
N ARG A 10 25.82 -11.47 -4.47
CA ARG A 10 24.79 -11.81 -3.48
C ARG A 10 24.75 -10.91 -2.23
N LYS A 11 25.83 -10.17 -1.94
CA LYS A 11 25.96 -9.43 -0.66
C LYS A 11 25.60 -7.96 -0.77
N LEU A 12 25.44 -7.42 -1.99
CA LEU A 12 25.32 -5.97 -2.21
C LEU A 12 24.13 -5.53 -3.08
N TYR A 13 23.38 -6.44 -3.72
CA TYR A 13 22.40 -6.01 -4.72
C TYR A 13 21.03 -6.68 -4.58
N ASN A 14 20.04 -5.79 -4.57
CA ASN A 14 18.60 -6.03 -4.62
C ASN A 14 18.26 -7.10 -5.67
N VAL A 15 17.32 -7.99 -5.34
CA VAL A 15 16.88 -9.15 -6.16
C VAL A 15 16.54 -8.77 -7.62
N GLY A 16 16.23 -7.50 -7.88
CA GLY A 16 16.02 -6.97 -9.22
C GLY A 16 17.25 -7.01 -10.15
N LEU A 17 18.47 -6.79 -9.66
CA LEU A 17 19.67 -6.70 -10.52
C LEU A 17 20.19 -8.08 -10.95
N GLU A 18 20.05 -9.09 -10.09
CA GLU A 18 20.30 -10.49 -10.47
C GLU A 18 19.32 -10.95 -11.56
N ARG A 19 18.06 -10.49 -11.50
CA ARG A 19 17.04 -10.79 -12.53
C ARG A 19 17.38 -10.15 -13.87
N THR A 20 17.81 -8.89 -13.90
CA THR A 20 18.21 -8.22 -15.14
C THR A 20 19.40 -8.91 -15.83
N VAL A 21 20.38 -9.39 -15.06
CA VAL A 21 21.55 -10.10 -15.62
C VAL A 21 21.16 -11.48 -16.19
N ARG A 22 20.15 -12.15 -15.63
CA ARG A 22 19.65 -13.44 -16.15
C ARG A 22 18.77 -13.27 -17.40
N GLU A 23 17.91 -12.25 -17.44
CA GLU A 23 17.10 -11.91 -18.63
C GLU A 23 17.98 -11.56 -19.84
N LEU A 24 19.05 -10.79 -19.64
CA LEU A 24 20.02 -10.45 -20.70
C LEU A 24 20.81 -11.65 -21.23
N ARG A 25 20.78 -12.80 -20.53
CA ARG A 25 21.41 -14.06 -20.95
C ARG A 25 20.45 -15.02 -21.64
N GLY A 26 19.21 -14.60 -21.91
CA GLY A 26 18.25 -15.40 -22.67
C GLY A 26 17.60 -16.53 -21.88
N GLU A 27 17.70 -16.53 -20.55
CA GLU A 27 16.93 -17.44 -19.68
C GLU A 27 15.59 -16.78 -19.33
N PRO A 28 14.45 -17.25 -19.87
CA PRO A 28 13.13 -16.75 -19.48
C PRO A 28 12.90 -17.06 -17.99
N CYS A 29 13.01 -16.04 -17.15
CA CYS A 29 12.91 -16.20 -15.68
C CYS A 29 11.48 -16.04 -15.14
N ILE A 30 10.49 -15.74 -16.00
CA ILE A 30 9.09 -15.58 -15.61
C ILE A 30 8.28 -16.44 -16.57
N ASP A 31 7.83 -17.60 -16.09
CA ASP A 31 6.74 -18.31 -16.75
C ASP A 31 5.53 -17.37 -16.80
N PHE A 32 4.90 -17.27 -17.97
CA PHE A 32 3.66 -16.51 -18.19
C PHE A 32 2.46 -17.06 -17.41
N GLU A 33 2.65 -18.08 -16.59
CA GLU A 33 1.61 -18.73 -15.81
C GLU A 33 1.28 -17.93 -14.57
N THR A 34 0.14 -17.24 -14.62
CA THR A 34 -0.61 -16.65 -13.49
C THR A 34 0.20 -15.78 -12.53
N ALA A 35 -0.01 -14.46 -12.60
CA ALA A 35 0.48 -13.54 -11.58
C ALA A 35 0.10 -14.06 -10.16
N PRO A 36 1.06 -14.09 -9.22
CA PRO A 36 0.82 -14.67 -7.90
C PRO A 36 -0.28 -13.90 -7.16
N THR A 37 -1.09 -14.63 -6.38
CA THR A 37 -2.11 -14.05 -5.52
C THR A 37 -1.50 -12.93 -4.65
N PRO A 38 -2.09 -11.72 -4.66
CA PRO A 38 -1.51 -10.61 -3.91
C PRO A 38 -1.53 -10.92 -2.41
N LYS A 39 -0.40 -10.67 -1.72
CA LYS A 39 -0.32 -10.79 -0.26
C LYS A 39 -0.93 -9.59 0.47
N THR A 40 -0.98 -8.44 -0.20
CA THR A 40 -1.52 -7.18 0.31
C THR A 40 -2.14 -6.38 -0.83
N ILE A 41 -3.13 -5.56 -0.51
CA ILE A 41 -3.73 -4.59 -1.43
C ILE A 41 -3.58 -3.20 -0.82
N ILE A 42 -2.82 -2.35 -1.52
CA ILE A 42 -2.64 -0.95 -1.13
C ILE A 42 -3.30 -0.05 -2.17
N VAL A 43 -4.07 0.93 -1.68
CA VAL A 43 -4.62 2.02 -2.50
C VAL A 43 -4.32 3.32 -1.80
N SER A 44 -3.45 4.14 -2.39
CA SER A 44 -3.05 5.43 -1.83
C SER A 44 -2.77 6.41 -2.95
N ARG A 45 -3.01 7.70 -2.72
CA ARG A 45 -2.55 8.77 -3.61
C ARG A 45 -2.10 9.98 -2.83
N MET A 46 -1.18 10.73 -3.44
CA MET A 46 -0.89 12.09 -3.04
C MET A 46 -1.99 13.02 -3.57
N PHE A 47 -2.37 14.00 -2.77
CA PHE A 47 -3.31 15.04 -3.13
C PHE A 47 -2.60 16.13 -3.94
N GLY A 48 -3.23 16.62 -5.01
CA GLY A 48 -2.67 17.71 -5.84
C GLY A 48 -2.57 19.05 -5.11
N LYS A 49 -3.38 19.23 -4.06
CA LYS A 49 -3.32 20.33 -3.10
C LYS A 49 -3.28 19.75 -1.69
N LYS A 50 -2.66 20.46 -0.74
CA LYS A 50 -2.70 20.04 0.67
C LYS A 50 -4.13 20.16 1.19
N LEU A 51 -4.61 19.11 1.86
CA LEU A 51 -5.94 19.07 2.47
C LEU A 51 -5.87 19.46 3.94
N TYR A 52 -6.92 20.15 4.38
CA TYR A 52 -7.08 20.66 5.76
C TYR A 52 -8.28 20.04 6.46
N ASN A 53 -9.29 19.63 5.69
CA ASN A 53 -10.55 19.16 6.21
C ASN A 53 -10.56 17.64 6.30
N GLN A 54 -11.04 17.12 7.42
CA GLN A 54 -11.23 15.69 7.61
C GLN A 54 -12.17 15.11 6.54
N SER A 55 -13.24 15.82 6.19
CA SER A 55 -14.22 15.39 5.19
C SER A 55 -13.61 15.14 3.81
N GLU A 56 -12.66 15.97 3.35
CA GLU A 56 -12.01 15.77 2.04
C GLU A 56 -11.12 14.52 2.05
N ILE A 57 -10.47 14.23 3.18
CA ILE A 57 -9.65 13.03 3.36
C ILE A 57 -10.55 11.79 3.45
N ASP A 58 -11.66 11.90 4.17
CA ASP A 58 -12.63 10.83 4.35
C ASP A 58 -13.25 10.40 3.02
N GLU A 59 -13.68 11.35 2.18
CA GLU A 59 -14.19 11.07 0.84
C GLU A 59 -13.15 10.33 -0.03
N ALA A 60 -11.89 10.75 0.06
CA ALA A 60 -10.80 10.08 -0.64
C ALA A 60 -10.59 8.65 -0.14
N LEU A 61 -10.61 8.43 1.18
CA LEU A 61 -10.50 7.10 1.79
C LEU A 61 -11.67 6.19 1.41
N ALA A 62 -12.91 6.71 1.38
CA ALA A 62 -14.08 5.95 0.95
C ALA A 62 -13.93 5.46 -0.51
N LYS A 63 -13.44 6.33 -1.41
CA LYS A 63 -13.11 5.94 -2.79
C LYS A 63 -12.02 4.88 -2.85
N TYR A 64 -11.00 4.98 -1.99
CA TYR A 64 -9.93 3.98 -1.94
C TYR A 64 -10.44 2.63 -1.42
N CYS A 65 -11.34 2.63 -0.45
CA CYS A 65 -12.02 1.43 0.04
C CYS A 65 -12.77 0.72 -1.09
N GLY A 66 -13.53 1.46 -1.91
CA GLY A 66 -14.20 0.90 -3.09
C GLY A 66 -13.22 0.25 -4.07
N HIS A 67 -12.11 0.90 -4.39
CA HIS A 67 -11.09 0.33 -5.27
C HIS A 67 -10.41 -0.92 -4.67
N ALA A 68 -10.07 -0.90 -3.38
CA ALA A 68 -9.44 -2.05 -2.73
C ALA A 68 -10.40 -3.24 -2.64
N ALA A 69 -11.66 -2.99 -2.29
CA ALA A 69 -12.72 -3.99 -2.26
C ALA A 69 -12.94 -4.65 -3.63
N THR A 70 -12.92 -3.87 -4.72
CA THR A 70 -13.00 -4.41 -6.08
C THR A 70 -11.80 -5.28 -6.44
N LYS A 71 -10.59 -4.91 -5.97
CA LYS A 71 -9.39 -5.75 -6.14
C LYS A 71 -9.48 -7.05 -5.34
N LEU A 72 -10.01 -7.02 -4.11
CA LEU A 72 -10.24 -8.21 -3.29
C LEU A 72 -11.18 -9.19 -4.01
N ARG A 73 -12.37 -8.72 -4.40
CA ARG A 73 -13.36 -9.52 -5.14
C ARG A 73 -12.81 -10.10 -6.44
N LYS A 74 -12.04 -9.32 -7.20
CA LYS A 74 -11.44 -9.79 -8.45
C LYS A 74 -10.52 -11.01 -8.24
N ASN A 75 -9.89 -11.12 -7.07
CA ASN A 75 -9.01 -12.23 -6.73
C ASN A 75 -9.69 -13.28 -5.83
N ASN A 76 -11.01 -13.16 -5.57
CA ASN A 76 -11.74 -13.98 -4.61
C ASN A 76 -11.10 -14.02 -3.21
N LEU A 77 -10.62 -12.87 -2.74
CA LEU A 77 -9.95 -12.72 -1.44
C LEU A 77 -10.79 -11.90 -0.47
N VAL A 78 -10.61 -12.16 0.82
CA VAL A 78 -11.06 -11.31 1.91
C VAL A 78 -9.88 -10.83 2.75
N ALA A 79 -9.97 -9.63 3.33
CA ALA A 79 -8.91 -9.08 4.17
C ALA A 79 -9.23 -9.26 5.66
N LYS A 80 -8.22 -9.64 6.46
CA LYS A 80 -8.35 -9.72 7.92
C LYS A 80 -7.81 -8.51 8.65
N ASN A 81 -6.96 -7.69 8.03
CA ASN A 81 -6.62 -6.40 8.62
C ASN A 81 -6.70 -5.26 7.63
N MET A 82 -7.01 -4.09 8.19
CA MET A 82 -7.01 -2.81 7.52
C MET A 82 -6.05 -1.86 8.24
N THR A 83 -5.20 -1.20 7.48
CA THR A 83 -4.40 -0.08 7.97
C THR A 83 -4.73 1.13 7.13
N ILE A 84 -5.13 2.23 7.76
CA ILE A 84 -5.22 3.52 7.08
C ILE A 84 -4.01 4.36 7.46
N PHE A 85 -3.59 5.24 6.56
CA PHE A 85 -2.53 6.18 6.83
C PHE A 85 -2.78 7.52 6.16
N ILE A 86 -2.33 8.58 6.83
CA ILE A 86 -2.29 9.95 6.33
C ILE A 86 -0.91 10.53 6.60
N GLN A 87 -0.37 11.22 5.59
CA GLN A 87 0.94 11.85 5.68
C GLN A 87 0.75 13.36 5.62
N ALA A 88 1.19 14.02 6.68
CA ALA A 88 1.29 15.47 6.75
C ALA A 88 2.66 15.93 6.23
N THR A 89 2.73 17.17 5.74
CA THR A 89 3.99 17.83 5.43
C THR A 89 4.24 18.92 6.46
N GLU A 90 5.43 18.92 7.06
CA GLU A 90 5.93 20.06 7.83
C GLU A 90 7.00 20.77 6.99
N GLY A 91 6.73 22.02 6.65
CA GLY A 91 7.68 22.86 5.90
C GLY A 91 7.99 22.39 4.46
N TYR A 92 8.96 23.08 3.87
CA TYR A 92 9.58 22.72 2.60
C TYR A 92 10.71 21.72 2.85
N GLY A 93 10.51 20.45 2.47
CA GLY A 93 11.62 19.53 2.22
C GLY A 93 12.14 18.65 3.36
N LYS A 94 11.48 18.51 4.52
CA LYS A 94 11.93 17.57 5.57
C LYS A 94 10.80 16.70 6.10
N ASN A 95 11.06 15.39 6.14
CA ASN A 95 10.27 14.29 6.72
C ASN A 95 8.82 14.61 7.10
N GLY A 96 7.87 14.21 6.24
CA GLY A 96 6.45 14.33 6.55
C GLY A 96 6.06 13.44 7.72
N ASN A 97 5.31 13.99 8.67
CA ASN A 97 4.74 13.23 9.78
C ASN A 97 3.70 12.24 9.24
N ASN A 98 3.96 10.95 9.42
CA ASN A 98 3.07 9.87 9.03
C ASN A 98 2.24 9.45 10.24
N TYR A 99 0.91 9.47 10.08
CA TYR A 99 -0.03 8.95 11.07
C TYR A 99 -0.73 7.74 10.45
N SER A 100 -0.79 6.64 11.19
CA SER A 100 -1.48 5.43 10.76
C SER A 100 -2.21 4.79 11.92
N CYS A 101 -3.26 4.06 11.59
CA CYS A 101 -4.00 3.22 12.52
C CYS A 101 -4.27 1.89 11.84
N ARG A 102 -4.25 0.81 12.62
CA ARG A 102 -4.52 -0.56 12.17
C ARG A 102 -5.72 -1.10 12.94
N TYR A 103 -6.58 -1.79 12.21
CA TYR A 103 -7.73 -2.51 12.73
C TYR A 103 -7.69 -3.95 12.19
N ASN A 104 -7.92 -4.90 13.08
CA ASN A 104 -7.99 -6.32 12.75
C ASN A 104 -9.46 -6.73 12.80
N PHE A 105 -9.94 -7.39 11.76
CA PHE A 105 -11.31 -7.88 11.64
C PHE A 105 -11.43 -9.28 12.26
N ASP A 106 -12.50 -9.51 13.01
CA ASP A 106 -12.79 -10.84 13.57
C ASP A 106 -13.04 -11.87 12.47
N ASN A 107 -13.76 -11.44 11.42
CA ASN A 107 -14.02 -12.20 10.21
C ASN A 107 -13.46 -11.46 9.00
N GLY A 108 -12.86 -12.17 8.05
CA GLY A 108 -12.35 -11.57 6.83
C GLY A 108 -13.45 -10.85 6.05
N THR A 109 -13.13 -9.67 5.49
CA THR A 109 -14.10 -8.84 4.77
C THR A 109 -13.56 -8.34 3.44
N ASP A 110 -14.46 -8.25 2.46
CA ASP A 110 -14.26 -7.56 1.18
C ASP A 110 -15.36 -6.48 0.96
N SER A 111 -16.22 -6.26 1.94
CA SER A 111 -17.38 -5.37 1.83
C SER A 111 -16.94 -3.91 1.78
N THR A 112 -17.26 -3.24 0.67
CA THR A 112 -16.95 -1.81 0.48
C THR A 112 -17.55 -0.95 1.59
N ILE A 113 -18.80 -1.22 1.98
CA ILE A 113 -19.53 -0.43 2.98
C ILE A 113 -18.83 -0.53 4.34
N PHE A 114 -18.51 -1.76 4.75
CA PHE A 114 -17.87 -2.00 6.03
C PHE A 114 -16.46 -1.41 6.09
N LEU A 115 -15.67 -1.57 5.01
CA LEU A 115 -14.34 -0.96 4.91
C LEU A 115 -14.40 0.57 4.99
N SER A 116 -15.34 1.22 4.29
CA SER A 116 -15.50 2.68 4.33
C SER A 116 -15.92 3.18 5.71
N GLN A 117 -16.87 2.50 6.37
CA GLN A 117 -17.29 2.86 7.73
C GLN A 117 -16.15 2.71 8.74
N MET A 118 -15.34 1.66 8.61
CA MET A 118 -14.19 1.46 9.47
C MET A 118 -13.11 2.51 9.19
N ALA A 119 -12.82 2.81 7.92
CA ALA A 119 -11.88 3.85 7.54
C ALA A 119 -12.24 5.22 8.14
N HIS A 120 -13.53 5.58 8.14
CA HIS A 120 -14.02 6.81 8.76
C HIS A 120 -13.69 6.88 10.26
N ARG A 121 -14.05 5.82 11.01
CA ARG A 121 -13.76 5.72 12.46
C ARG A 121 -12.27 5.72 12.77
N MET A 122 -11.47 5.07 11.92
CA MET A 122 -10.02 5.06 12.07
C MET A 122 -9.43 6.45 11.76
N LEU A 123 -9.99 7.19 10.80
CA LEU A 123 -9.53 8.53 10.43
C LEU A 123 -9.69 9.51 11.59
N GLU A 124 -10.81 9.45 12.31
CA GLU A 124 -11.05 10.26 13.51
C GLU A 124 -9.94 10.13 14.55
N GLN A 125 -9.32 8.95 14.67
CA GLN A 125 -8.25 8.70 15.64
C GLN A 125 -6.90 9.32 15.23
N ILE A 126 -6.61 9.34 13.93
CA ILE A 126 -5.30 9.75 13.41
C ILE A 126 -5.28 11.17 12.83
N PHE A 127 -6.45 11.75 12.55
CA PHE A 127 -6.58 13.11 12.06
C PHE A 127 -6.14 14.13 13.12
N ARG A 128 -5.45 15.18 12.67
CA ARG A 128 -4.91 16.27 13.49
C ARG A 128 -5.30 17.59 12.83
N PRO A 129 -6.22 18.37 13.44
CA PRO A 129 -6.74 19.59 12.84
C PRO A 129 -5.69 20.65 12.49
N THR A 130 -4.55 20.64 13.18
CA THR A 130 -3.46 21.61 12.99
C THR A 130 -2.50 21.27 11.84
N LYS A 131 -2.68 20.11 11.19
CA LYS A 131 -1.76 19.60 10.15
C LYS A 131 -2.36 19.72 8.76
N LYS A 132 -1.46 19.76 7.77
CA LYS A 132 -1.81 19.81 6.34
C LYS A 132 -1.41 18.50 5.69
N TYR A 133 -2.38 17.79 5.12
CA TYR A 133 -2.18 16.45 4.60
C TYR A 133 -1.90 16.47 3.09
N LEU A 134 -0.89 15.72 2.67
CA LEU A 134 -0.48 15.61 1.26
C LEU A 134 -0.76 14.22 0.69
N ARG A 135 -0.96 13.21 1.53
CA ARG A 135 -1.22 11.85 1.06
C ARG A 135 -2.11 11.12 2.06
N ALA A 136 -2.98 10.26 1.53
CA ALA A 136 -3.70 9.28 2.30
C ALA A 136 -3.70 7.93 1.57
N GLY A 137 -3.98 6.87 2.31
CA GLY A 137 -4.15 5.55 1.73
C GLY A 137 -4.70 4.53 2.70
N ILE A 138 -5.11 3.41 2.13
CA ILE A 138 -5.50 2.21 2.84
C ILE A 138 -4.61 1.05 2.39
N MET A 139 -4.36 0.13 3.31
CA MET A 139 -3.69 -1.13 3.11
C MET A 139 -4.55 -2.23 3.71
N LEU A 140 -4.83 -3.25 2.91
CA LEU A 140 -5.49 -4.47 3.34
C LEU A 140 -4.46 -5.60 3.30
N ASP A 141 -4.30 -6.33 4.39
CA ASP A 141 -3.35 -7.43 4.54
C ASP A 141 -3.99 -8.65 5.22
N GLN A 142 -3.20 -9.72 5.36
CA GLN A 142 -3.69 -11.04 5.78
C GLN A 142 -4.87 -11.49 4.91
N LEU A 143 -4.61 -11.51 3.60
CA LEU A 143 -5.61 -11.89 2.61
C LEU A 143 -5.79 -13.40 2.61
N THR A 144 -7.03 -13.85 2.68
CA THR A 144 -7.44 -15.28 2.67
C THR A 144 -8.54 -15.52 1.68
#